data_AF-M7ZEV0-F1
#
_entry.id   AF-M7ZEV0-F1
#
_cell.length_a   1.000
_cell.length_b   1.000
_cell.length_c   1.000
_cell.angle_alpha   90.00
_cell.angle_beta   90.00
_cell.angle_gamma   90.00
#
_symmetry.space_group_name_H-M   'P 1'
#
loop_
_entity.id
_entity.type
_entity.pdbx_description
1 polymer ?
#
loop_
_entity_poly.entity_id
_entity_poly.type
_entity_poly.pdbx_seq_one_letter_code
_entity_poly.pdbx_strand_id
1 'polypeptide(L)'
;MLDGVLCADAGLESARAHALVVPVLVKKMFRVSDMATEFAVSALWRLCRGADAGAGACCAEALRVGAFQKLLLLLQVGCGGVTKDRASELLKLLNGFRGSVECIETVDFRGLKRPF
;
A
#
# COMPACT_ATOMS: atom_id res chain seq x y z
N MET A 1 11.10 -6.47 -12.27
CA MET A 1 10.08 -7.04 -13.17
C MET A 1 8.69 -6.42 -12.92
N LEU A 2 8.15 -6.42 -11.70
CA LEU A 2 6.85 -5.78 -11.37
C LEU A 2 6.84 -4.25 -11.52
N ASP A 3 7.87 -3.56 -11.00
CA ASP A 3 7.99 -2.10 -11.13
C ASP A 3 8.03 -1.61 -12.59
N GLY A 4 8.56 -2.44 -13.49
CA GLY A 4 8.61 -2.12 -14.93
C GLY A 4 7.24 -2.21 -15.60
N VAL A 5 6.41 -3.18 -15.22
CA VAL A 5 5.03 -3.31 -15.74
C VAL A 5 4.19 -2.10 -15.31
N LEU A 6 4.35 -1.66 -14.06
CA LEU A 6 3.65 -0.49 -13.51
C LEU A 6 4.27 0.86 -13.94
N CYS A 7 5.30 0.86 -14.80
CA CYS A 7 5.75 2.07 -15.50
C CYS A 7 4.96 2.34 -16.78
N ALA A 8 4.33 1.33 -17.38
CA ALA A 8 3.52 1.49 -18.58
C ALA A 8 2.06 1.74 -18.20
N ASP A 9 1.40 2.68 -18.86
CA ASP A 9 -0.01 3.02 -18.55
C ASP A 9 -0.92 1.80 -18.68
N ALA A 10 -0.79 1.02 -19.75
CA ALA A 10 -1.57 -0.21 -19.94
C ALA A 10 -1.33 -1.25 -18.81
N GLY A 11 -0.10 -1.35 -18.31
CA GLY A 11 0.23 -2.26 -17.21
C GLY A 11 -0.33 -1.78 -15.87
N LEU A 12 -0.32 -0.47 -15.64
CA LEU A 12 -0.93 0.14 -14.46
C LEU A 12 -2.45 0.00 -14.47
N GLU A 13 -3.11 0.30 -15.59
CA GLU A 13 -4.55 0.17 -15.76
C GLU A 13 -5.00 -1.29 -15.58
N SER A 14 -4.31 -2.24 -16.22
CA SER A 14 -4.60 -3.66 -16.05
C SER A 14 -4.43 -4.12 -14.59
N ALA A 15 -3.41 -3.63 -13.89
CA ALA A 15 -3.21 -3.93 -12.48
C ALA A 15 -4.32 -3.33 -11.58
N ARG A 16 -4.75 -2.09 -11.86
CA ARG A 16 -5.86 -1.44 -11.14
C ARG A 16 -7.20 -2.13 -11.39
N ALA A 17 -7.40 -2.72 -12.58
CA ALA A 17 -8.62 -3.46 -12.91
C ALA A 17 -8.71 -4.83 -12.20
N HIS A 18 -7.60 -5.35 -11.67
CA HIS A 18 -7.57 -6.69 -11.07
C HIS A 18 -7.75 -6.64 -9.55
N ALA A 19 -8.89 -7.14 -9.06
CA ALA A 19 -9.35 -7.09 -7.67
C ALA A 19 -8.45 -7.74 -6.60
N LEU A 20 -7.36 -8.41 -6.97
CA LEU A 20 -6.46 -9.08 -6.02
C LEU A 20 -5.10 -8.41 -5.91
N VAL A 21 -4.78 -7.46 -6.79
CA VAL A 21 -3.45 -6.83 -6.83
C VAL A 21 -3.16 -6.12 -5.51
N VAL A 22 -4.03 -5.20 -5.09
CA VAL A 22 -3.85 -4.46 -3.82
C VAL A 22 -3.87 -5.41 -2.61
N PRO A 23 -4.87 -6.30 -2.42
CA PRO A 23 -4.90 -7.23 -1.29
C PRO A 23 -3.66 -8.12 -1.19
N VAL A 24 -3.18 -8.67 -2.32
CA VAL A 24 -2.01 -9.56 -2.34
C VAL A 24 -0.74 -8.79 -1.99
N LEU A 25 -0.53 -7.61 -2.56
CA LEU A 25 0.64 -6.77 -2.25
C LEU A 25 0.69 -6.41 -0.76
N VAL A 26 -0.43 -5.94 -0.20
CA VAL A 26 -0.52 -5.59 1.23
C VAL A 26 -0.32 -6.83 2.11
N LYS A 27 -0.85 -7.99 1.73
CA LYS A 27 -0.68 -9.25 2.48
C LYS A 27 0.76 -9.75 2.46
N LYS A 28 1.52 -9.49 1.40
CA LYS A 28 2.91 -9.96 1.26
C LYS A 28 3.94 -9.09 1.97
N MET A 29 3.60 -7.86 2.36
CA MET A 29 4.47 -7.03 3.22
C MET A 29 4.87 -7.80 4.49
N PHE A 30 6.16 -7.79 4.82
CA PHE A 30 6.77 -8.48 5.98
C PHE A 30 6.66 -10.01 6.01
N ARG A 31 6.20 -10.66 4.93
CA ARG A 31 5.99 -12.13 4.91
C ARG A 31 7.01 -12.93 4.12
N VAL A 32 7.91 -12.27 3.37
CA VAL A 32 8.80 -12.95 2.42
C VAL A 32 10.26 -12.52 2.62
N SER A 33 10.56 -11.24 2.35
CA SER A 33 11.88 -10.63 2.55
C SER A 33 11.75 -9.12 2.58
N ASP A 34 12.81 -8.42 2.96
CA ASP A 34 12.87 -6.96 2.90
C ASP A 34 12.67 -6.48 1.46
N MET A 35 13.41 -7.06 0.51
CA MET A 35 13.29 -6.73 -0.92
C MET A 35 11.86 -6.95 -1.45
N ALA A 36 11.18 -8.02 -1.03
CA ALA A 36 9.78 -8.25 -1.40
C ALA A 36 8.85 -7.18 -0.81
N THR A 37 9.14 -6.70 0.40
CA THR A 37 8.40 -5.61 1.04
C THR A 37 8.64 -4.28 0.31
N GLU A 38 9.88 -4.00 -0.09
CA GLU A 38 10.22 -2.80 -0.89
C GLU A 38 9.50 -2.80 -2.24
N PHE A 39 9.46 -3.93 -2.94
CA PHE A 39 8.69 -4.07 -4.17
C PHE A 39 7.18 -3.91 -3.95
N ALA A 40 6.64 -4.47 -2.85
CA ALA A 40 5.22 -4.31 -2.53
C ALA A 40 4.86 -2.83 -2.28
N VAL A 41 5.71 -2.10 -1.55
CA VAL A 41 5.53 -0.66 -1.29
C VAL A 41 5.60 0.14 -2.59
N SER A 42 6.59 -0.15 -3.44
CA SER A 42 6.73 0.51 -4.74
C SER A 42 5.50 0.33 -5.63
N ALA A 43 5.01 -0.92 -5.73
CA ALA A 43 3.83 -1.24 -6.51
C ALA A 43 2.57 -0.56 -5.96
N LEU A 44 2.35 -0.63 -4.65
CA LEU A 44 1.21 0.04 -3.99
C LEU A 44 1.24 1.56 -4.18
N TRP A 45 2.41 2.17 -4.06
CA TRP A 45 2.60 3.59 -4.29
C TRP A 45 2.22 3.98 -5.73
N ARG A 46 2.65 3.22 -6.74
CA ARG A 46 2.25 3.47 -8.15
C ARG A 46 0.75 3.31 -8.37
N LEU A 47 0.15 2.26 -7.80
CA LEU A 47 -1.29 2.00 -7.92
C LEU A 47 -2.13 3.12 -7.30
N CYS A 48 -1.70 3.64 -6.16
CA CYS A 48 -2.42 4.68 -5.40
C CYS A 48 -2.08 6.11 -5.85
N ARG A 49 -1.00 6.31 -6.63
CA ARG A 49 -0.57 7.63 -7.10
C ARG A 49 -1.34 8.02 -8.36
N GLY A 50 -2.00 9.16 -8.30
CA GLY A 50 -2.82 9.71 -9.38
C GLY A 50 -4.02 10.47 -8.82
N ALA A 51 -4.73 11.18 -9.68
CA ALA A 51 -5.96 11.89 -9.32
C ALA A 51 -7.22 11.24 -9.92
N ASP A 52 -7.08 10.11 -10.60
CA ASP A 52 -8.18 9.37 -11.22
C ASP A 52 -8.93 8.46 -10.24
N ALA A 53 -10.13 8.02 -10.64
CA ALA A 53 -10.98 7.15 -9.82
C ALA A 53 -10.34 5.79 -9.51
N GLY A 54 -9.49 5.26 -10.40
CA GLY A 54 -8.77 4.01 -10.19
C GLY A 54 -7.74 4.11 -9.07
N ALA A 55 -7.00 5.21 -9.01
CA ALA A 55 -6.09 5.52 -7.90
C ALA A 55 -6.84 5.62 -6.57
N GLY A 56 -7.99 6.33 -6.57
CA GLY A 56 -8.85 6.45 -5.38
C GLY A 56 -9.41 5.11 -4.90
N ALA A 57 -9.85 4.25 -5.81
CA ALA A 57 -10.29 2.89 -5.48
C ALA A 57 -9.17 2.06 -4.85
N CYS A 58 -7.95 2.15 -5.41
CA CYS A 58 -6.77 1.48 -4.83
C CYS A 58 -6.45 2.00 -3.43
N CYS A 59 -6.55 3.32 -3.19
CA CYS A 59 -6.35 3.91 -1.86
C CYS A 59 -7.38 3.39 -0.84
N ALA A 60 -8.67 3.40 -1.20
CA ALA A 60 -9.74 2.92 -0.34
C ALA A 60 -9.57 1.42 -0.02
N GLU A 61 -9.23 0.60 -1.01
CA GLU A 61 -8.97 -0.82 -0.81
C GLU A 61 -7.73 -1.05 0.07
N ALA A 62 -6.63 -0.36 -0.20
CA ALA A 62 -5.40 -0.46 0.59
C ALA A 62 -5.64 -0.12 2.07
N LEU A 63 -6.44 0.92 2.36
CA LEU A 63 -6.88 1.24 3.71
C LEU A 63 -7.67 0.09 4.34
N ARG A 64 -8.68 -0.42 3.62
CA ARG A 64 -9.57 -1.50 4.09
C ARG A 64 -8.80 -2.77 4.46
N VAL A 65 -7.76 -3.12 3.69
CA VAL A 65 -6.93 -4.31 3.94
C VAL A 65 -5.71 -4.05 4.85
N GLY A 66 -5.64 -2.88 5.48
CA GLY A 66 -4.66 -2.58 6.54
C GLY A 66 -3.28 -2.15 6.05
N ALA A 67 -3.16 -1.55 4.86
CA ALA A 67 -1.88 -1.03 4.38
C ALA A 67 -1.32 0.07 5.28
N PHE A 68 -2.19 0.94 5.83
CA PHE A 68 -1.78 2.10 6.62
C PHE A 68 -0.93 1.71 7.82
N GLN A 69 -1.39 0.76 8.62
CA GLN A 69 -0.68 0.29 9.81
C GLN A 69 0.62 -0.44 9.44
N LYS A 70 0.63 -1.20 8.33
CA LYS A 70 1.83 -1.87 7.82
C LYS A 70 2.89 -0.88 7.36
N LEU A 71 2.50 0.22 6.72
CA LEU A 71 3.41 1.29 6.30
C LEU A 71 3.99 2.05 7.51
N LEU A 72 3.17 2.33 8.53
CA LEU A 72 3.67 2.89 9.79
C LEU A 72 4.70 1.97 10.44
N LEU A 73 4.41 0.67 10.53
CA LEU A 73 5.34 -0.31 11.06
C LEU A 73 6.65 -0.32 10.26
N LEU A 74 6.59 -0.26 8.93
CA LEU A 74 7.77 -0.24 8.06
C LEU A 74 8.70 0.93 8.37
N LEU A 75 8.11 2.12 8.58
CA LEU A 75 8.89 3.31 8.93
C LEU A 75 9.49 3.22 10.34
N GLN A 76 8.79 2.57 11.28
CA GLN A 76 9.24 2.39 12.67
C GLN A 76 10.40 1.39 12.78
N VAL A 77 10.34 0.27 12.06
CA VAL A 77 11.40 -0.75 12.08
C VAL A 77 12.58 -0.39 11.17
N GLY A 78 12.41 0.59 10.28
CA GLY A 78 13.42 1.07 9.35
C GLY A 78 13.33 0.41 7.96
N CYS A 79 13.64 1.19 6.92
CA CYS A 79 13.73 0.73 5.52
C CYS A 79 14.68 1.63 4.72
N GLY A 80 15.09 1.20 3.52
CA GLY A 80 15.96 1.98 2.63
C GLY A 80 15.35 3.31 2.18
N GLY A 81 16.19 4.27 1.78
CA GLY A 81 15.77 5.67 1.51
C GLY A 81 14.62 5.78 0.50
N VAL A 82 14.73 5.14 -0.66
CA VAL A 82 13.69 5.17 -1.70
C VAL A 82 12.37 4.56 -1.20
N THR A 83 12.45 3.46 -0.43
CA THR A 83 11.28 2.80 0.16
C THR A 83 10.62 3.69 1.21
N LYS A 84 11.42 4.37 2.04
CA LYS A 84 10.97 5.32 3.06
C LYS A 84 10.19 6.48 2.44
N ASP A 85 10.70 7.06 1.35
CA ASP A 85 10.06 8.17 0.66
C ASP A 85 8.71 7.75 0.08
N ARG A 86 8.67 6.61 -0.62
CA ARG A 86 7.44 6.03 -1.18
C ARG A 86 6.42 5.67 -0.12
N ALA A 87 6.86 5.06 0.99
CA ALA A 87 5.98 4.72 2.11
C ALA A 87 5.38 5.98 2.76
N SER A 88 6.19 7.03 2.90
CA SER A 88 5.75 8.32 3.47
C SER A 88 4.75 9.04 2.58
N GLU A 89 4.97 9.06 1.26
CA GLU A 89 4.01 9.63 0.31
C GLU A 89 2.71 8.81 0.26
N LEU A 90 2.82 7.48 0.26
CA LEU A 90 1.65 6.60 0.30
C LEU A 90 0.81 6.82 1.56
N LEU A 91 1.44 6.99 2.73
CA LEU A 91 0.72 7.34 3.97
C LEU A 91 -0.05 8.66 3.84
N LYS A 92 0.51 9.68 3.18
CA LYS A 92 -0.18 10.96 2.95
C LYS A 92 -1.40 10.78 2.04
N LEU A 93 -1.26 10.02 0.95
CA LEU A 93 -2.36 9.69 0.04
C LEU A 93 -3.47 8.97 0.80
N LEU A 94 -3.14 7.88 1.50
CA LEU A 94 -4.11 7.09 2.26
C LEU A 94 -4.79 7.90 3.38
N ASN A 95 -4.08 8.82 4.02
CA ASN A 95 -4.68 9.69 5.04
C ASN A 95 -5.84 10.54 4.49
N GLY A 96 -5.75 10.97 3.22
CA GLY A 96 -6.83 11.71 2.55
C GLY A 96 -8.11 10.89 2.34
N PHE A 97 -8.01 9.55 2.27
CA PHE A 97 -9.15 8.64 2.07
C PHE A 97 -9.67 8.02 3.38
N ARG A 98 -9.06 8.36 4.52
CA ARG A 98 -9.36 7.73 5.82
C ARG A 98 -10.79 7.95 6.30
N GLY A 99 -11.44 9.04 5.88
CA GLY A 99 -12.83 9.35 6.18
C GLY A 99 -13.84 8.59 5.31
N SER A 100 -13.40 7.99 4.20
CA SER A 100 -14.28 7.34 3.21
C SER A 100 -14.43 5.83 3.42
N VAL A 101 -13.80 5.26 4.46
CA VAL A 101 -13.79 3.81 4.72
C VAL A 101 -14.40 3.53 6.10
N GLU A 102 -15.64 3.07 6.14
CA GLU A 102 -16.37 2.81 7.39
C GLU A 102 -15.99 1.48 8.07
N CYS A 103 -15.33 0.54 7.37
CA CYS A 103 -14.99 -0.77 7.93
C CYS A 103 -13.57 -1.20 7.55
N ILE A 104 -12.63 -1.00 8.47
CA ILE A 104 -11.29 -1.60 8.39
C ILE A 104 -11.35 -2.94 9.13
N GLU A 105 -11.26 -4.05 8.39
CA GLU A 105 -11.13 -5.38 8.99
C GLU A 105 -9.76 -5.47 9.68
N THR A 106 -9.74 -5.28 10.99
CA THR A 106 -8.52 -5.26 11.83
C THR A 106 -8.08 -6.68 12.22
N VAL A 107 -8.11 -7.63 11.29
CA VAL A 107 -7.86 -9.04 11.61
C VAL A 107 -6.38 -9.41 11.87
N ASP A 108 -5.41 -8.56 11.50
CA ASP A 108 -3.98 -8.93 11.52
C ASP A 108 -3.06 -8.10 12.44
N PHE A 109 -3.59 -7.27 13.35
CA PHE A 109 -2.77 -6.40 14.23
C PHE A 109 -2.72 -6.81 15.71
N ARG A 110 -2.89 -8.10 16.03
CA ARG A 110 -2.88 -8.61 17.42
C ARG A 110 -1.59 -8.29 18.22
N GLY A 111 -0.54 -7.80 17.58
CA GLY A 111 0.73 -7.40 18.22
C GLY A 111 1.02 -5.89 18.31
N LEU A 112 0.21 -5.01 17.71
CA LEU A 112 0.44 -3.57 17.81
C LEU A 112 -0.24 -3.01 19.06
N LYS A 113 0.56 -2.73 20.09
CA LYS A 113 0.13 -1.83 21.18
C LYS A 113 -0.20 -0.49 20.54
N ARG A 114 -1.45 -0.04 20.67
CA ARG A 114 -1.88 1.30 20.25
C ARG A 114 -1.44 2.30 21.34
N PRO A 115 -0.53 3.26 21.08
CA PRO A 115 -0.55 4.51 21.82
C PRO A 115 -1.59 5.41 21.15
N PHE A 116 -2.53 5.92 21.96
CA PHE A 116 -3.36 7.06 21.58
C PHE A 116 -2.53 8.33 21.65
#